data_AF-A0A3S1AGV5-F1
#
_entry.id   AF-A0A3S1AGV5-F1
#
_cell.length_a   1.000
_cell.length_b   1.000
_cell.length_c   1.000
_cell.angle_alpha   90.00
_cell.angle_beta   90.00
_cell.angle_gamma   90.00
#
_symmetry.space_group_name_H-M   'P 1'
#
loop_
_entity.id
_entity.type
_entity.pdbx_description
1 polymer ?
#
loop_
_entity_poly.entity_id
_entity_poly.type
_entity_poly.pdbx_seq_one_letter_code
_entity_poly.pdbx_strand_id
1 'polypeptide(L)'
;MRILLTGSTGQVGWELQRSLMTLGEVICAGREATSVSLQMDLSVPETIRAVIREVKPNLIINPAAYTAVDKAEAEPELAMAVNGVAPGIIAEEAKLLDAPVIHYSTDYVFNGTQATAYTEQDIPDPQNVYGKTKLAGEKAIQAVGVPYLILRTSWVYGLRGKNFLLTMLKLSREREELKVVDDQIGAPTWSRMIAEATTHIISGTRELVRDYSGVYHLTATNQTSWHGFAKTIFELDPNSGQQKLKQLLAIPSTEYPTPAKRPAYSSLDTSKISSTFKLALPSWRESLALVLDSRC
;
A
#
# COMPACT_ATOMS: atom_id res chain seq x y z
N MET A 1 -0.25 -1.48 -24.81
CA MET A 1 -1.31 -1.41 -23.78
C MET A 1 -1.29 -0.03 -23.15
N ARG A 2 -2.44 0.65 -22.97
CA ARG A 2 -2.51 1.90 -22.19
C ARG A 2 -2.87 1.61 -20.74
N ILE A 3 -2.02 2.03 -19.81
CA ILE A 3 -2.18 1.84 -18.36
C ILE A 3 -2.36 3.21 -17.72
N LEU A 4 -3.53 3.49 -17.14
CA LEU A 4 -3.73 4.68 -16.33
C LEU A 4 -3.24 4.39 -14.90
N LEU A 5 -2.24 5.14 -14.44
CA LEU A 5 -1.67 5.03 -13.11
C LEU A 5 -1.97 6.31 -12.33
N THR A 6 -2.72 6.19 -11.23
CA THR A 6 -2.87 7.30 -10.29
C THR A 6 -1.73 7.29 -9.26
N GLY A 7 -1.53 8.40 -8.54
CA GLY A 7 -0.66 8.39 -7.36
C GLY A 7 0.81 8.05 -7.63
N SER A 8 1.30 8.36 -8.83
CA SER A 8 2.68 8.08 -9.27
C SER A 8 3.76 8.75 -8.42
N THR A 9 3.42 9.80 -7.68
CA THR A 9 4.32 10.49 -6.73
C THR A 9 4.43 9.77 -5.37
N GLY A 10 3.56 8.80 -5.09
CA GLY A 10 3.59 7.98 -3.88
C GLY A 10 4.61 6.84 -3.93
N GLN A 11 4.80 6.14 -2.80
CA GLN A 11 5.80 5.06 -2.68
C GLN A 11 5.60 3.92 -3.69
N VAL A 12 4.38 3.38 -3.75
CA VAL A 12 4.03 2.27 -4.67
C VAL A 12 3.89 2.77 -6.10
N GLY A 13 3.24 3.93 -6.30
CA GLY A 13 3.05 4.52 -7.62
C GLY A 13 4.35 4.81 -8.35
N TRP A 14 5.37 5.29 -7.65
CA TRP A 14 6.70 5.53 -8.23
C TRP A 14 7.35 4.24 -8.76
N GLU A 15 7.30 3.17 -7.96
CA GLU A 15 7.86 1.87 -8.34
C GLU A 15 7.03 1.19 -9.45
N LEU A 16 5.70 1.37 -9.43
CA LEU A 16 4.81 0.92 -10.49
C LEU A 16 5.12 1.62 -11.81
N GLN A 17 5.30 2.95 -11.81
CA GLN A 17 5.67 3.67 -13.02
C GLN A 17 6.94 3.06 -13.63
N ARG A 18 7.96 2.73 -12.80
CA ARG A 18 9.20 2.13 -13.28
C ARG A 18 9.02 0.71 -13.82
N SER A 19 8.31 -0.14 -13.09
CA SER A 19 8.16 -1.55 -13.43
C SER A 19 7.22 -1.79 -14.62
N LEU A 20 6.18 -0.96 -14.77
CA LEU A 20 5.17 -1.10 -15.82
C LEU A 20 5.59 -0.56 -17.19
N MET A 21 6.63 0.29 -17.28
CA MET A 21 7.08 0.89 -18.56
C MET A 21 7.42 -0.13 -19.64
N THR A 22 7.76 -1.37 -19.26
CA THR A 22 8.06 -2.45 -20.21
C THR A 22 6.82 -3.23 -20.67
N LEU A 23 5.66 -3.02 -20.03
CA LEU A 23 4.39 -3.70 -20.36
C LEU A 23 3.48 -2.85 -21.25
N GLY A 24 3.68 -1.53 -21.31
CA GLY A 24 2.87 -0.64 -22.12
C GLY A 24 3.12 0.85 -21.87
N GLU A 25 2.28 1.66 -22.49
CA GLU A 25 2.24 3.10 -22.30
C GLU A 25 1.63 3.40 -20.92
N VAL A 26 2.46 3.86 -19.99
CA VAL A 26 2.06 4.24 -18.63
C VAL A 26 1.71 5.72 -18.60
N ILE A 27 0.42 6.02 -18.39
CA ILE A 27 -0.13 7.37 -18.34
C ILE A 27 -0.37 7.71 -16.88
N CYS A 28 0.45 8.61 -16.32
CA CYS A 28 0.36 9.01 -14.93
C CYS A 28 -0.61 10.18 -14.76
N ALA A 29 -1.63 10.01 -13.91
CA ALA A 29 -2.58 11.06 -13.54
C ALA A 29 -2.48 11.39 -12.05
N GLY A 30 -2.69 12.65 -11.70
CA GLY A 30 -2.65 13.10 -10.31
C GLY A 30 -2.75 14.61 -10.17
N ARG A 31 -2.80 15.09 -8.93
CA ARG A 31 -2.96 16.52 -8.61
C ARG A 31 -1.85 17.40 -9.17
N GLU A 32 -0.64 16.85 -9.27
CA GLU A 32 0.57 17.54 -9.74
C GLU A 32 0.92 17.17 -11.19
N ALA A 33 -0.03 16.62 -11.96
CA ALA A 33 0.21 16.30 -13.36
C ALA A 33 0.54 17.55 -14.18
N THR A 34 1.54 17.44 -15.06
CA THR A 34 2.03 18.55 -15.89
C THR A 34 1.06 18.90 -17.03
N SER A 35 0.33 17.92 -17.56
CA SER A 35 -0.75 18.15 -18.51
C SER A 35 -2.06 18.40 -17.77
N VAL A 36 -2.75 19.49 -18.13
CA VAL A 36 -4.09 19.82 -17.61
C VAL A 36 -5.07 18.66 -17.83
N SER A 37 -4.97 17.95 -18.95
CA SER A 37 -5.83 16.80 -19.26
C SER A 37 -5.58 15.56 -18.39
N LEU A 38 -4.53 15.56 -17.56
CA LEU A 38 -4.17 14.47 -16.65
C LEU A 38 -4.24 14.89 -15.17
N GLN A 39 -4.72 16.11 -14.88
CA GLN A 39 -4.97 16.56 -13.52
C GLN A 39 -6.15 15.80 -12.92
N MET A 40 -5.86 14.99 -11.92
CA MET A 40 -6.85 14.16 -11.24
C MET A 40 -6.71 14.35 -9.73
N ASP A 41 -7.76 14.90 -9.11
CA ASP A 41 -7.91 14.93 -7.66
C ASP A 41 -8.99 13.93 -7.24
N LEU A 42 -8.60 12.91 -6.49
CA LEU A 42 -9.53 11.88 -6.03
C LEU A 42 -10.61 12.43 -5.08
N SER A 43 -10.43 13.61 -4.49
CA SER A 43 -11.48 14.27 -3.71
C SER A 43 -12.52 14.98 -4.58
N VAL A 44 -12.27 15.13 -5.90
CA VAL A 44 -13.14 15.83 -6.85
C VAL A 44 -13.61 14.84 -7.94
N PRO A 45 -14.80 14.21 -7.75
CA PRO A 45 -15.38 13.22 -8.66
C PRO A 45 -15.27 13.52 -10.15
N GLU A 46 -15.57 14.75 -10.55
CA GLU A 46 -15.59 15.14 -11.96
C GLU A 46 -14.21 15.05 -12.64
N THR A 47 -13.13 15.31 -11.89
CA THR A 47 -11.77 15.20 -12.43
C THR A 47 -11.41 13.75 -12.73
N ILE A 48 -11.89 12.81 -11.91
CA ILE A 48 -11.68 11.36 -12.12
C ILE A 48 -12.33 10.93 -13.44
N ARG A 49 -13.60 11.29 -13.62
CA ARG A 49 -14.37 10.94 -14.83
C ARG A 49 -13.77 11.56 -16.08
N ALA A 50 -13.43 12.85 -16.03
CA ALA A 50 -12.83 13.56 -17.15
C ALA A 50 -11.55 12.89 -17.64
N VAL A 51 -10.62 12.59 -16.73
CA VAL A 51 -9.33 11.98 -17.10
C VAL A 51 -9.51 10.56 -17.64
N ILE A 52 -10.35 9.72 -17.03
CA ILE A 52 -10.56 8.34 -17.51
C ILE A 52 -11.17 8.35 -18.93
N ARG A 53 -12.15 9.22 -19.18
CA ARG A 53 -12.81 9.35 -20.49
C ARG A 53 -11.90 9.89 -21.59
N GLU A 54 -10.97 10.77 -21.23
CA GLU A 54 -9.94 11.29 -22.14
C GLU A 54 -8.91 10.20 -22.47
N VAL A 55 -8.36 9.55 -21.45
CA VAL A 55 -7.28 8.56 -21.60
C VAL A 55 -7.76 7.28 -22.28
N LYS A 56 -8.99 6.84 -22.01
CA LYS A 56 -9.57 5.56 -22.45
C LYS A 56 -8.61 4.38 -22.22
N PRO A 57 -8.20 4.14 -20.96
CA PRO A 57 -7.18 3.15 -20.63
C PRO A 57 -7.66 1.72 -20.90
N ASN A 58 -6.71 0.79 -21.05
CA ASN A 58 -7.02 -0.65 -21.07
C ASN A 58 -6.87 -1.30 -19.69
N LEU A 59 -6.27 -0.62 -18.74
CA LEU A 59 -6.05 -1.05 -17.36
C LEU A 59 -5.92 0.20 -16.50
N ILE A 60 -6.59 0.22 -15.35
CA ILE A 60 -6.44 1.29 -14.36
C ILE A 60 -5.77 0.71 -13.12
N ILE A 61 -4.69 1.34 -12.65
CA ILE A 61 -3.99 0.96 -11.42
C ILE A 61 -4.05 2.16 -10.46
N ASN A 62 -4.72 1.96 -9.33
CA ASN A 62 -5.00 3.02 -8.36
C ASN A 62 -4.28 2.79 -7.01
N PRO A 63 -3.00 3.19 -6.89
CA PRO A 63 -2.28 3.26 -5.62
C PRO A 63 -2.48 4.58 -4.87
N ALA A 64 -3.17 5.57 -5.46
CA ALA A 64 -3.49 6.81 -4.76
C ALA A 64 -4.49 6.58 -3.62
N ALA A 65 -4.22 7.18 -2.47
CA ALA A 65 -5.04 7.07 -1.27
C ALA A 65 -4.75 8.22 -0.30
N TYR A 66 -5.70 8.48 0.59
CA TYR A 66 -5.47 9.26 1.80
C TYR A 66 -4.83 8.34 2.85
N THR A 67 -3.54 8.53 3.14
CA THR A 67 -2.72 7.60 3.93
C THR A 67 -2.28 8.13 5.30
N ALA A 68 -2.63 9.38 5.64
CA ALA A 68 -2.33 9.97 6.94
C ALA A 68 -3.31 9.43 7.99
N VAL A 69 -3.09 8.21 8.49
CA VAL A 69 -4.01 7.46 9.36
C VAL A 69 -4.55 8.30 10.53
N ASP A 70 -3.66 8.91 11.31
CA ASP A 70 -4.09 9.71 12.47
C ASP A 70 -4.86 10.97 12.06
N LYS A 71 -4.52 11.56 10.91
CA LYS A 71 -5.22 12.75 10.39
C LYS A 71 -6.60 12.40 9.83
N ALA A 72 -6.81 11.16 9.40
CA ALA A 72 -8.11 10.69 8.90
C ALA A 72 -9.20 10.76 9.98
N GLU A 73 -8.85 10.60 11.27
CA GLU A 73 -9.81 10.77 12.38
C GLU A 73 -10.36 12.20 12.45
N ALA A 74 -9.54 13.20 12.09
CA ALA A 74 -9.95 14.61 12.05
C ALA A 74 -10.55 15.04 10.69
N GLU A 75 -10.25 14.30 9.61
CA GLU A 75 -10.71 14.60 8.25
C GLU A 75 -11.49 13.40 7.63
N PRO A 76 -12.54 12.88 8.29
CA PRO A 76 -13.20 11.64 7.87
C PRO A 76 -13.90 11.77 6.50
N GLU A 77 -14.45 12.94 6.18
CA GLU A 77 -15.12 13.19 4.90
C GLU A 77 -14.12 13.17 3.74
N LEU A 78 -12.96 13.82 3.90
CA LEU A 78 -11.90 13.81 2.89
C LEU A 78 -11.31 12.40 2.73
N ALA A 79 -11.10 11.68 3.83
CA ALA A 79 -10.70 10.29 3.79
C ALA A 79 -11.73 9.43 3.05
N MET A 80 -13.03 9.63 3.29
CA MET A 80 -14.10 8.91 2.58
C MET A 80 -14.15 9.27 1.09
N ALA A 81 -14.00 10.54 0.73
CA ALA A 81 -13.99 10.97 -0.67
C ALA A 81 -12.86 10.27 -1.45
N VAL A 82 -11.64 10.29 -0.91
CA VAL A 82 -10.45 9.73 -1.58
C VAL A 82 -10.38 8.21 -1.51
N ASN A 83 -10.65 7.61 -0.34
CA ASN A 83 -10.47 6.16 -0.13
C ASN A 83 -11.72 5.34 -0.40
N GLY A 84 -12.91 5.93 -0.32
CA GLY A 84 -14.19 5.24 -0.43
C GLY A 84 -14.92 5.53 -1.74
N VAL A 85 -15.22 6.81 -2.00
CA VAL A 85 -16.01 7.25 -3.15
C VAL A 85 -15.22 7.15 -4.46
N ALA A 86 -14.00 7.68 -4.49
CA ALA A 86 -13.18 7.71 -5.71
C ALA A 86 -12.91 6.33 -6.31
N PRO A 87 -12.57 5.26 -5.56
CA PRO A 87 -12.43 3.92 -6.12
C PRO A 87 -13.70 3.39 -6.80
N GLY A 88 -14.88 3.70 -6.28
CA GLY A 88 -16.16 3.37 -6.91
C GLY A 88 -16.33 4.07 -8.25
N ILE A 89 -16.06 5.38 -8.31
CA ILE A 89 -16.10 6.18 -9.55
C ILE A 89 -15.12 5.62 -10.59
N ILE A 90 -13.90 5.28 -10.16
CA ILE A 90 -12.90 4.66 -11.04
C ILE A 90 -13.46 3.36 -11.62
N ALA A 91 -14.05 2.49 -10.79
CA ALA A 91 -14.62 1.23 -11.23
C ALA A 91 -15.80 1.42 -12.21
N GLU A 92 -16.67 2.40 -11.97
CA GLU A 92 -17.79 2.73 -12.87
C GLU A 92 -17.29 3.13 -14.27
N GLU A 93 -16.36 4.08 -14.36
CA GLU A 93 -15.80 4.52 -15.65
C GLU A 93 -14.98 3.41 -16.31
N ALA A 94 -14.28 2.60 -15.52
CA ALA A 94 -13.55 1.44 -16.01
C ALA A 94 -14.50 0.40 -16.64
N LYS A 95 -15.67 0.16 -16.04
CA LYS A 95 -16.70 -0.76 -16.57
C LYS A 95 -17.22 -0.31 -17.93
N LEU A 96 -17.44 1.00 -18.13
CA LEU A 96 -17.88 1.55 -19.41
C LEU A 96 -16.86 1.34 -20.54
N LEU A 97 -15.58 1.24 -20.19
CA LEU A 97 -14.47 1.02 -21.11
C LEU A 97 -14.02 -0.43 -21.21
N ASP A 98 -14.67 -1.33 -20.47
CA ASP A 98 -14.23 -2.71 -20.27
C ASP A 98 -12.75 -2.80 -19.84
N ALA A 99 -12.32 -1.90 -18.97
CA ALA A 99 -10.96 -1.83 -18.44
C ALA A 99 -10.91 -2.47 -17.04
N PRO A 100 -10.06 -3.49 -16.79
CA PRO A 100 -9.83 -3.98 -15.44
C PRO A 100 -9.24 -2.91 -14.49
N VAL A 101 -9.46 -3.09 -13.19
CA VAL A 101 -8.97 -2.19 -12.13
C VAL A 101 -8.08 -2.95 -11.14
N ILE A 102 -6.87 -2.43 -10.88
CA ILE A 102 -6.05 -2.87 -9.74
C ILE A 102 -6.07 -1.77 -8.69
N HIS A 103 -6.52 -2.11 -7.48
CA HIS A 103 -6.60 -1.17 -6.36
C HIS A 103 -5.84 -1.71 -5.15
N TYR A 104 -5.23 -0.82 -4.38
CA TYR A 104 -4.49 -1.20 -3.17
C TYR A 104 -5.29 -0.86 -1.94
N SER A 105 -5.39 -1.80 -1.01
CA SER A 105 -6.04 -1.62 0.28
C SER A 105 -5.07 -1.94 1.42
N THR A 106 -5.57 -2.21 2.63
CA THR A 106 -4.79 -2.21 3.86
C THR A 106 -5.19 -3.35 4.79
N ASP A 107 -4.25 -3.79 5.62
CA ASP A 107 -4.48 -4.58 6.83
C ASP A 107 -5.42 -3.91 7.85
N TYR A 108 -5.59 -2.58 7.82
CA TYR A 108 -6.44 -1.83 8.74
C TYR A 108 -7.94 -2.08 8.53
N VAL A 109 -8.31 -2.88 7.52
CA VAL A 109 -9.67 -3.41 7.38
C VAL A 109 -10.00 -4.46 8.45
N PHE A 110 -9.00 -5.00 9.14
CA PHE A 110 -9.15 -5.97 10.22
C PHE A 110 -8.98 -5.33 11.60
N ASN A 111 -9.54 -5.97 12.64
CA ASN A 111 -9.51 -5.44 14.00
C ASN A 111 -8.22 -5.71 14.79
N GLY A 112 -7.44 -6.68 14.33
CA GLY A 112 -6.17 -7.08 14.93
C GLY A 112 -6.26 -7.90 16.20
N THR A 113 -7.37 -8.60 16.42
CA THR A 113 -7.59 -9.47 17.60
C THR A 113 -7.29 -10.94 17.36
N GLN A 114 -7.09 -11.37 16.11
CA GLN A 114 -6.71 -12.74 15.79
C GLN A 114 -5.29 -13.10 16.25
N ALA A 115 -5.08 -14.39 16.52
CA ALA A 115 -3.78 -14.96 16.86
C ALA A 115 -2.99 -15.48 15.64
N THR A 116 -3.64 -15.54 14.48
CA THR A 116 -3.10 -16.05 13.21
C THR A 116 -3.25 -15.01 12.12
N ALA A 117 -2.47 -15.14 11.05
CA ALA A 117 -2.53 -14.25 9.88
C ALA A 117 -3.95 -14.22 9.29
N TYR A 118 -4.44 -13.03 8.96
CA TYR A 118 -5.76 -12.87 8.34
C TYR A 118 -5.73 -13.39 6.91
N THR A 119 -6.77 -14.13 6.54
CA THR A 119 -7.05 -14.61 5.19
C THR A 119 -8.05 -13.68 4.50
N GLU A 120 -8.22 -13.81 3.18
CA GLU A 120 -9.21 -13.02 2.45
C GLU A 120 -10.67 -13.38 2.79
N GLN A 121 -10.90 -14.49 3.49
CA GLN A 121 -12.23 -14.93 3.92
C GLN A 121 -12.62 -14.39 5.31
N ASP A 122 -11.66 -13.86 6.06
CA ASP A 122 -11.95 -13.23 7.34
C ASP A 122 -12.80 -11.97 7.15
N ILE A 123 -13.79 -11.80 8.03
CA ILE A 123 -14.74 -10.69 7.96
C ILE A 123 -14.02 -9.40 8.37
N PRO A 124 -13.98 -8.36 7.51
CA PRO A 124 -13.41 -7.07 7.88
C PRO A 124 -14.17 -6.37 9.02
N ASP A 125 -13.42 -5.83 9.97
CA ASP A 125 -13.92 -5.09 11.14
C ASP A 125 -12.97 -3.91 11.48
N PRO A 126 -12.94 -2.85 10.65
CA PRO A 126 -11.97 -1.76 10.79
C PRO A 126 -12.20 -0.91 12.04
N GLN A 127 -11.11 -0.64 12.76
CA GLN A 127 -11.15 0.03 14.07
C GLN A 127 -10.86 1.54 14.03
N ASN A 128 -10.52 2.08 12.86
CA ASN A 128 -10.19 3.49 12.66
C ASN A 128 -10.79 4.00 11.33
N VAL A 129 -10.83 5.32 11.15
CA VAL A 129 -11.43 5.96 9.96
C VAL A 129 -10.70 5.56 8.67
N TYR A 130 -9.37 5.43 8.70
CA TYR A 130 -8.60 4.99 7.54
C TYR A 130 -9.05 3.60 7.07
N GLY A 131 -9.10 2.61 7.96
CA GLY A 131 -9.57 1.26 7.64
C GLY A 131 -11.03 1.24 7.16
N LYS A 132 -11.92 2.01 7.80
CA LYS A 132 -13.34 2.11 7.42
C LYS A 132 -13.50 2.65 6.00
N THR A 133 -12.78 3.73 5.67
CA THR A 133 -12.86 4.38 4.35
C THR A 133 -12.20 3.54 3.27
N LYS A 134 -11.08 2.86 3.55
CA LYS A 134 -10.45 1.91 2.62
C LYS A 134 -11.36 0.71 2.32
N LEU A 135 -12.00 0.14 3.35
CA LEU A 135 -12.98 -0.95 3.17
C LEU A 135 -14.20 -0.49 2.36
N ALA A 136 -14.66 0.75 2.55
CA ALA A 136 -15.73 1.32 1.73
C ALA A 136 -15.34 1.35 0.24
N GLY A 137 -14.07 1.69 -0.08
CA GLY A 137 -13.55 1.66 -1.44
C GLY A 137 -13.48 0.27 -2.04
N GLU A 138 -13.08 -0.74 -1.26
CA GLU A 138 -13.15 -2.14 -1.69
C GLU A 138 -14.58 -2.52 -2.09
N LYS A 139 -15.54 -2.28 -1.19
CA LYS A 139 -16.96 -2.59 -1.42
C LYS A 139 -17.53 -1.84 -2.62
N ALA A 140 -17.14 -0.59 -2.82
CA ALA A 140 -17.58 0.22 -3.95
C ALA A 140 -17.10 -0.37 -5.29
N ILE A 141 -15.83 -0.79 -5.40
CA ILE A 141 -15.32 -1.48 -6.60
C ILE A 141 -16.08 -2.78 -6.84
N GLN A 142 -16.24 -3.59 -5.79
CA GLN A 142 -16.92 -4.89 -5.87
C GLN A 142 -18.37 -4.76 -6.35
N ALA A 143 -19.10 -3.77 -5.85
CA ALA A 143 -20.50 -3.54 -6.21
C ALA A 143 -20.70 -3.18 -7.69
N VAL A 144 -19.71 -2.56 -8.34
CA VAL A 144 -19.78 -2.22 -9.76
C VAL A 144 -19.67 -3.46 -10.65
N GLY A 145 -18.93 -4.49 -10.22
CA GLY A 145 -18.73 -5.72 -11.00
C GLY A 145 -17.87 -5.54 -12.25
N VAL A 146 -16.94 -4.59 -12.25
CA VAL A 146 -15.84 -4.53 -13.22
C VAL A 146 -14.80 -5.61 -12.86
N PRO A 147 -14.06 -6.22 -13.79
CA PRO A 147 -12.92 -7.04 -13.41
C PRO A 147 -11.93 -6.26 -12.54
N TYR A 148 -11.62 -6.79 -11.35
CA TYR A 148 -10.75 -6.11 -10.40
C TYR A 148 -9.76 -7.05 -9.69
N LEU A 149 -8.62 -6.49 -9.29
CA LEU A 149 -7.79 -7.02 -8.20
C LEU A 149 -7.69 -5.98 -7.09
N ILE A 150 -8.10 -6.34 -5.88
CA ILE A 150 -7.87 -5.55 -4.68
C ILE A 150 -6.72 -6.18 -3.91
N LEU A 151 -5.60 -5.48 -3.79
CA LEU A 151 -4.39 -5.94 -3.14
C LEU A 151 -4.27 -5.30 -1.76
N ARG A 152 -4.63 -6.01 -0.69
CA ARG A 152 -4.43 -5.55 0.69
C ARG A 152 -2.95 -5.74 1.06
N THR A 153 -2.30 -4.66 1.47
CA THR A 153 -0.89 -4.64 1.90
C THR A 153 -0.77 -4.07 3.30
N SER A 154 0.39 -4.25 3.94
CA SER A 154 0.70 -3.70 5.26
C SER A 154 2.07 -3.02 5.28
N TRP A 155 2.23 -2.04 6.18
CA TRP A 155 3.53 -1.48 6.58
C TRP A 155 4.44 -1.11 5.40
N VAL A 156 3.86 -0.39 4.42
CA VAL A 156 4.55 -0.06 3.17
C VAL A 156 5.69 0.93 3.41
N TYR A 157 6.89 0.58 2.99
CA TYR A 157 8.07 1.43 3.09
C TYR A 157 8.90 1.44 1.79
N GLY A 158 9.81 2.38 1.66
CA GLY A 158 10.76 2.48 0.55
C GLY A 158 11.76 3.62 0.75
N LEU A 159 12.49 3.98 -0.30
CA LEU A 159 13.46 5.09 -0.26
C LEU A 159 12.85 6.46 -0.60
N ARG A 160 11.52 6.52 -0.75
CA ARG A 160 10.78 7.72 -1.11
C ARG A 160 9.64 7.99 -0.13
N GLY A 161 9.26 9.27 -0.06
CA GLY A 161 8.20 9.74 0.82
C GLY A 161 8.59 9.68 2.30
N LYS A 162 7.60 9.86 3.17
CA LYS A 162 7.75 9.68 4.62
C LYS A 162 7.30 8.27 4.99
N ASN A 163 8.17 7.51 5.64
CA ASN A 163 7.86 6.17 6.12
C ASN A 163 8.71 5.81 7.35
N PHE A 164 8.40 4.68 7.97
CA PHE A 164 9.05 4.23 9.19
C PHE A 164 10.56 4.02 9.03
N LEU A 165 11.00 3.39 7.93
CA LEU A 165 12.42 3.14 7.64
C LEU A 165 13.24 4.43 7.67
N LEU A 166 12.81 5.44 6.91
CA LEU A 166 13.54 6.70 6.82
C LEU A 166 13.50 7.49 8.13
N THR A 167 12.38 7.44 8.86
CA THR A 167 12.29 8.05 10.20
C THR A 167 13.25 7.38 11.19
N MET A 168 13.33 6.05 11.22
CA MET A 168 14.24 5.34 12.11
C MET A 168 15.70 5.65 11.80
N LEU A 169 16.11 5.60 10.52
CA LEU A 169 17.48 5.95 10.11
C LEU A 169 17.86 7.39 10.41
N LYS A 170 16.90 8.33 10.34
CA LYS A 170 17.13 9.71 10.77
C LYS A 170 17.33 9.78 12.27
N LEU A 171 16.40 9.20 13.03
CA LEU A 171 16.39 9.27 14.48
C LEU A 171 17.61 8.59 15.12
N SER A 172 18.12 7.49 14.54
CA SER A 172 19.32 6.81 15.04
C SER A 172 20.59 7.66 14.94
N ARG A 173 20.61 8.67 14.07
CA ARG A 173 21.72 9.63 13.91
C ARG A 173 21.55 10.88 14.80
N GLU A 174 20.33 11.12 15.27
CA GLU A 174 19.99 12.30 16.07
C GLU A 174 19.92 12.02 17.57
N ARG A 175 19.56 10.79 17.97
CA ARG A 175 19.27 10.43 19.37
C ARG A 175 20.12 9.27 19.86
N GLU A 176 20.44 9.28 21.15
CA GLU A 176 21.15 8.16 21.81
C GLU A 176 20.19 7.06 22.30
N GLU A 177 18.92 7.39 22.54
CA GLU A 177 17.88 6.46 22.98
C GLU A 177 16.64 6.60 22.09
N LEU A 178 16.03 5.46 21.73
CA LEU A 178 14.73 5.39 21.08
C LEU A 178 13.84 4.36 21.77
N LYS A 179 12.55 4.69 21.89
CA LYS A 179 11.50 3.80 22.37
C LYS A 179 10.59 3.44 21.20
N VAL A 180 10.39 2.15 20.95
CA VAL A 180 9.60 1.66 19.81
C VAL A 180 8.64 0.56 20.27
N VAL A 181 7.43 0.61 19.74
CA VAL A 181 6.33 -0.32 20.06
C VAL A 181 6.70 -1.76 19.71
N ASP A 182 6.49 -2.71 20.62
CA ASP A 182 6.86 -4.13 20.44
C ASP A 182 5.64 -5.09 20.46
N ASP A 183 4.44 -4.60 20.78
CA ASP A 183 3.19 -5.37 20.85
C ASP A 183 2.29 -5.21 19.61
N GLN A 184 2.79 -4.58 18.55
CA GLN A 184 2.13 -4.50 17.23
C GLN A 184 2.91 -5.33 16.22
N ILE A 185 2.30 -6.40 15.73
CA ILE A 185 2.93 -7.40 14.86
C ILE A 185 2.38 -7.31 13.45
N GLY A 186 3.26 -7.29 12.45
CA GLY A 186 2.89 -7.30 11.04
C GLY A 186 4.07 -7.61 10.13
N ALA A 187 3.90 -7.39 8.83
CA ALA A 187 4.94 -7.63 7.81
C ALA A 187 5.34 -6.32 7.14
N PRO A 188 6.55 -5.77 7.43
CA PRO A 188 7.12 -4.67 6.66
C PRO A 188 7.20 -5.04 5.19
N THR A 189 6.55 -4.28 4.32
CA THR A 189 6.47 -4.61 2.90
C THR A 189 7.10 -3.50 2.05
N TRP A 190 8.11 -3.85 1.26
CA TRP A 190 8.79 -2.90 0.40
C TRP A 190 7.90 -2.49 -0.79
N SER A 191 7.74 -1.19 -1.03
CA SER A 191 6.93 -0.67 -2.14
C SER A 191 7.37 -1.20 -3.51
N ARG A 192 8.66 -1.49 -3.69
CA ARG A 192 9.19 -2.09 -4.91
C ARG A 192 8.71 -3.52 -5.10
N MET A 193 8.72 -4.33 -4.04
CA MET A 193 8.21 -5.70 -4.07
C MET A 193 6.73 -5.74 -4.45
N ILE A 194 5.92 -4.80 -3.94
CA ILE A 194 4.50 -4.65 -4.33
C ILE A 194 4.39 -4.35 -5.83
N ALA A 195 5.19 -3.42 -6.34
CA ALA A 195 5.15 -3.02 -7.75
C ALA A 195 5.64 -4.14 -8.68
N GLU A 196 6.70 -4.87 -8.31
CA GLU A 196 7.25 -5.99 -9.07
C GLU A 196 6.26 -7.17 -9.09
N ALA A 197 5.64 -7.51 -7.95
CA ALA A 197 4.58 -8.51 -7.88
C ALA A 197 3.37 -8.12 -8.73
N THR A 198 2.94 -6.86 -8.66
CA THR A 198 1.84 -6.34 -9.50
C THR A 198 2.19 -6.46 -10.99
N THR A 199 3.41 -6.09 -11.37
CA THR A 199 3.89 -6.16 -12.75
C THR A 199 3.94 -7.61 -13.24
N HIS A 200 4.36 -8.56 -12.39
CA HIS A 200 4.36 -9.99 -12.71
C HIS A 200 2.94 -10.53 -12.92
N ILE A 201 1.97 -10.12 -12.09
CA ILE A 201 0.56 -10.49 -12.28
C ILE A 201 0.04 -10.00 -13.64
N ILE A 202 0.40 -8.78 -14.05
CA ILE A 202 -0.07 -8.20 -15.31
C ILE A 202 0.66 -8.80 -16.53
N SER A 203 1.94 -9.15 -16.40
CA SER A 203 2.75 -9.66 -17.52
C SER A 203 2.30 -11.03 -18.01
N GLY A 204 1.64 -11.83 -17.16
CA GLY A 204 1.12 -13.16 -17.49
C GLY A 204 -0.11 -13.18 -18.43
N THR A 205 -0.62 -12.02 -18.85
CA THR A 205 -1.70 -11.69 -19.83
C THR A 205 -2.82 -10.84 -19.21
N ARG A 206 -3.50 -10.04 -20.05
CA ARG A 206 -4.65 -9.20 -19.63
C ARG A 206 -5.84 -10.00 -19.09
N GLU A 207 -6.01 -11.22 -19.57
CA GLU A 207 -7.11 -12.11 -19.17
C GLU A 207 -6.98 -12.49 -17.69
N LEU A 208 -5.76 -12.50 -17.13
CA LEU A 208 -5.54 -12.87 -15.74
C LEU A 208 -6.30 -12.01 -14.73
N VAL A 209 -6.42 -10.70 -14.93
CA VAL A 209 -7.20 -9.86 -14.00
C VAL A 209 -8.69 -10.22 -14.06
N ARG A 210 -9.18 -10.67 -15.22
CA ARG A 210 -10.58 -11.09 -15.37
C ARG A 210 -10.81 -12.46 -14.77
N ASP A 211 -9.97 -13.42 -15.11
CA ASP A 211 -10.09 -14.81 -14.70
C ASP A 211 -9.92 -14.99 -13.20
N TYR A 212 -9.09 -14.14 -12.59
CA TYR A 212 -8.74 -14.20 -11.18
C TYR A 212 -9.24 -12.98 -10.39
N SER A 213 -10.32 -12.34 -10.86
CA SER A 213 -10.85 -11.16 -10.19
C SER A 213 -11.18 -11.43 -8.72
N GLY A 214 -10.75 -10.55 -7.83
CA GLY A 214 -10.96 -10.74 -6.40
C GLY A 214 -10.09 -9.90 -5.50
N VAL A 215 -10.25 -10.14 -4.19
CA VAL A 215 -9.39 -9.59 -3.14
C VAL A 215 -8.24 -10.56 -2.89
N TYR A 216 -7.04 -10.02 -2.70
CA TYR A 216 -5.81 -10.74 -2.39
C TYR A 216 -5.00 -9.99 -1.35
N HIS A 217 -4.31 -10.73 -0.51
CA HIS A 217 -3.30 -10.19 0.40
C HIS A 217 -1.93 -10.21 -0.28
N LEU A 218 -1.24 -9.07 -0.27
CA LEU A 218 0.09 -8.89 -0.87
C LEU A 218 1.00 -8.16 0.12
N THR A 219 1.78 -8.94 0.86
CA THR A 219 2.81 -8.46 1.79
C THR A 219 4.08 -9.28 1.63
N ALA A 220 5.18 -8.80 2.19
CA ALA A 220 6.34 -9.66 2.41
C ALA A 220 5.98 -10.84 3.33
N THR A 221 6.75 -11.93 3.26
CA THR A 221 6.60 -13.09 4.16
C THR A 221 7.31 -12.85 5.50
N ASN A 222 6.97 -13.67 6.48
CA ASN A 222 7.33 -13.53 7.90
C ASN A 222 6.75 -12.25 8.55
N GLN A 223 6.86 -12.17 9.86
CA GLN A 223 6.32 -11.06 10.65
C GLN A 223 7.34 -10.57 11.67
N THR A 224 7.16 -9.34 12.16
CA THR A 224 7.97 -8.72 13.20
C THR A 224 7.16 -7.62 13.90
N SER A 225 7.67 -7.12 15.02
CA SER A 225 7.15 -5.91 15.66
C SER A 225 7.77 -4.64 15.05
N TRP A 226 7.23 -3.45 15.35
CA TRP A 226 7.90 -2.20 14.96
C TRP A 226 9.30 -2.10 15.58
N HIS A 227 9.45 -2.53 16.82
CA HIS A 227 10.74 -2.60 17.50
C HIS A 227 11.70 -3.59 16.81
N GLY A 228 11.24 -4.79 16.45
CA GLY A 228 12.04 -5.77 15.70
C GLY A 228 12.43 -5.28 14.31
N PHE A 229 11.55 -4.53 13.63
CA PHE A 229 11.87 -3.88 12.37
C PHE A 229 12.93 -2.78 12.56
N ALA A 230 12.75 -1.88 13.53
CA ALA A 230 13.72 -0.82 13.86
C ALA A 230 15.10 -1.40 14.20
N LYS A 231 15.15 -2.44 15.03
CA LYS A 231 16.38 -3.14 15.38
C LYS A 231 17.11 -3.63 14.13
N THR A 232 16.39 -4.31 13.23
CA THR A 232 16.98 -4.85 12.00
C THR A 232 17.40 -3.76 11.02
N ILE A 233 16.68 -2.63 10.96
CA ILE A 233 17.08 -1.44 10.20
C ILE A 233 18.46 -0.96 10.65
N PHE A 234 18.69 -0.87 11.96
CA PHE A 234 19.96 -0.39 12.50
C PHE A 234 21.10 -1.39 12.32
N GLU A 235 20.81 -2.69 12.49
CA GLU A 235 21.76 -3.79 12.23
C GLU A 235 22.24 -3.80 10.77
N LEU A 236 21.36 -3.54 9.81
CA LEU A 236 21.64 -3.63 8.38
C LEU A 236 22.00 -2.27 7.73
N ASP A 237 22.03 -1.17 8.49
CA ASP A 237 22.36 0.15 7.94
C ASP A 237 23.83 0.17 7.47
N PRO A 238 24.10 0.36 6.16
CA PRO A 238 25.47 0.42 5.64
C PRO A 238 26.27 1.61 6.21
N ASN A 239 25.58 2.61 6.79
CA ASN A 239 26.17 3.77 7.44
C ASN A 239 26.11 3.69 8.97
N SER A 240 26.16 2.48 9.54
CA SER A 240 26.06 2.25 10.99
C SER A 240 27.03 3.08 11.83
N GLY A 241 28.21 3.42 11.30
CA GLY A 241 29.17 4.32 11.96
C GLY A 241 28.69 5.76 12.17
N GLN A 242 27.60 6.18 11.52
CA GLN A 242 26.96 7.49 11.72
C GLN A 242 25.88 7.48 12.81
N GLN A 243 25.54 6.30 13.35
CA GLN A 243 24.50 6.18 14.37
C GLN A 243 25.03 6.70 15.73
N LYS A 244 24.23 7.55 16.38
CA LYS A 244 24.41 7.96 17.78
C LYS A 244 23.66 7.06 18.75
N LEU A 245 22.72 6.27 18.23
CA LEU A 245 21.87 5.39 19.00
C LEU A 245 22.69 4.37 19.80
N LYS A 246 22.51 4.37 21.11
CA LYS A 246 23.11 3.41 22.05
C LYS A 246 22.07 2.43 22.58
N GLN A 247 20.82 2.87 22.68
CA GLN A 247 19.75 2.08 23.29
C GLN A 247 18.45 2.14 22.48
N LEU A 248 17.93 0.96 22.15
CA LEU A 248 16.62 0.77 21.58
C LEU A 248 15.77 0.01 22.61
N LEU A 249 14.73 0.68 23.12
CA LEU A 249 13.84 0.16 24.15
C LEU A 249 12.52 -0.30 23.51
N ALA A 250 12.12 -1.53 23.82
CA ALA A 250 10.79 -2.04 23.53
C ALA A 250 9.78 -1.43 24.52
N ILE A 251 8.67 -0.90 24.02
CA ILE A 251 7.56 -0.40 24.84
C ILE A 251 6.22 -1.01 24.37
N PRO A 252 5.23 -1.16 25.26
CA PRO A 252 3.87 -1.47 24.85
C PRO A 252 3.22 -0.27 24.16
N SER A 253 2.25 -0.54 23.28
CA SER A 253 1.47 0.49 22.58
C SER A 253 0.72 1.45 23.51
N THR A 254 0.40 1.02 24.74
CA THR A 254 -0.22 1.86 25.78
C THR A 254 0.67 3.03 26.22
N GLU A 255 1.99 2.95 26.04
CA GLU A 255 2.94 4.03 26.34
C GLU A 255 3.11 5.03 25.18
N TYR A 256 2.51 4.76 24.03
CA TYR A 256 2.58 5.61 22.84
C TYR A 256 1.18 5.85 22.22
N PRO A 257 0.32 6.66 22.86
CA PRO A 257 -1.04 6.87 22.39
C PRO A 257 -1.05 7.63 21.06
N THR A 258 -1.77 7.09 20.07
CA THR A 258 -2.01 7.74 18.78
C THR A 258 -3.50 8.02 18.60
N PRO A 259 -3.90 9.10 17.87
CA PRO A 259 -5.31 9.41 17.62
C PRO A 259 -6.09 8.23 17.00
N ALA A 260 -5.51 7.55 16.00
CA ALA A 260 -6.13 6.37 15.42
C ALA A 260 -5.72 5.10 16.18
N LYS A 261 -6.71 4.23 16.46
CA LYS A 261 -6.45 2.89 17.03
C LYS A 261 -5.73 2.01 16.00
N ARG A 262 -4.59 1.45 16.38
CA ARG A 262 -3.78 0.57 15.55
C ARG A 262 -4.06 -0.90 15.90
N PRO A 263 -4.20 -1.80 14.91
CA PRO A 263 -4.32 -3.24 15.17
C PRO A 263 -3.07 -3.77 15.90
N ALA A 264 -3.26 -4.59 16.93
CA ALA A 264 -2.14 -5.25 17.62
C ALA A 264 -1.52 -6.36 16.75
N TYR A 265 -2.34 -7.02 15.93
CA TYR A 265 -1.89 -8.04 14.98
C TYR A 265 -2.41 -7.73 13.59
N SER A 266 -1.54 -7.59 12.59
CA SER A 266 -1.90 -7.17 11.24
C SER A 266 -1.22 -7.96 10.13
N SER A 267 -0.64 -9.12 10.46
CA SER A 267 -0.11 -10.07 9.49
C SER A 267 -1.22 -10.60 8.58
N LEU A 268 -0.92 -10.70 7.28
CA LEU A 268 -1.82 -11.18 6.25
C LEU A 268 -1.28 -12.49 5.66
N ASP A 269 -2.15 -13.49 5.49
CA ASP A 269 -1.83 -14.72 4.77
C ASP A 269 -1.79 -14.45 3.27
N THR A 270 -0.66 -14.74 2.62
CA THR A 270 -0.43 -14.47 1.19
C THR A 270 -0.48 -15.75 0.32
N SER A 271 -0.97 -16.86 0.86
CA SER A 271 -1.03 -18.16 0.17
C SER A 271 -1.92 -18.10 -1.07
N LYS A 272 -3.03 -17.35 -1.01
CA LYS A 272 -3.97 -17.20 -2.13
C LYS A 272 -3.30 -16.52 -3.33
N ILE A 273 -2.63 -15.38 -3.14
CA ILE A 273 -1.98 -14.66 -4.24
C ILE A 273 -0.79 -15.46 -4.80
N SER A 274 -0.04 -16.13 -3.91
CA SER A 274 1.14 -16.92 -4.28
C SER A 274 0.76 -18.12 -5.14
N SER A 275 -0.28 -18.86 -4.76
CA SER A 275 -0.77 -20.01 -5.52
C SER A 275 -1.45 -19.61 -6.84
N THR A 276 -2.27 -18.55 -6.81
CA THR A 276 -3.03 -18.09 -7.99
C THR A 276 -2.12 -17.56 -9.09
N PHE A 277 -1.15 -16.72 -8.72
CA PHE A 277 -0.29 -16.03 -9.69
C PHE A 277 1.14 -16.58 -9.74
N LYS A 278 1.40 -17.72 -9.08
CA LYS A 278 2.72 -18.38 -9.00
C LYS A 278 3.82 -17.43 -8.52
N LEU A 279 3.50 -16.61 -7.52
CA LEU A 279 4.43 -15.65 -6.94
C LEU A 279 5.22 -16.29 -5.79
N ALA A 280 6.52 -16.03 -5.78
CA ALA A 280 7.37 -16.25 -4.60
C ALA A 280 7.60 -14.89 -3.93
N LEU A 281 6.99 -14.68 -2.77
CA LEU A 281 7.10 -13.43 -2.03
C LEU A 281 8.28 -13.51 -1.05
N PRO A 282 9.27 -12.58 -1.14
CA PRO A 282 10.46 -12.62 -0.29
C PRO A 282 10.10 -12.32 1.17
N SER A 283 10.99 -12.69 2.08
CA SER A 283 10.85 -12.29 3.47
C SER A 283 11.05 -10.78 3.62
N TRP A 284 10.44 -10.20 4.67
CA TRP A 284 10.63 -8.77 4.95
C TRP A 284 12.11 -8.44 5.24
N ARG A 285 12.89 -9.37 5.81
CA ARG A 285 14.30 -9.16 6.14
C ARG A 285 15.18 -9.13 4.88
N GLU A 286 14.95 -10.00 3.91
CA GLU A 286 15.63 -9.96 2.61
C GLU A 286 15.30 -8.68 1.85
N SER A 287 14.02 -8.28 1.84
CA SER A 287 13.56 -7.04 1.22
C SER A 287 14.20 -5.80 1.88
N LEU A 288 14.36 -5.81 3.20
CA LEU A 288 15.02 -4.74 3.94
C LEU A 288 16.52 -4.65 3.61
N ALA A 289 17.22 -5.79 3.53
CA ALA A 289 18.63 -5.80 3.16
C ALA A 289 18.85 -5.17 1.78
N LEU A 290 18.05 -5.55 0.78
CA LEU A 290 18.14 -5.01 -0.58
C LEU A 290 17.81 -3.51 -0.67
N VAL A 291 16.81 -3.03 0.09
CA VAL A 291 16.48 -1.59 0.06
C VAL A 291 17.61 -0.75 0.67
N LEU A 292 18.29 -1.26 1.69
CA LEU A 292 19.37 -0.55 2.38
C LEU A 292 20.63 -0.53 1.53
N ASP A 293 20.95 -1.63 0.84
CA ASP A 293 22.05 -1.71 -0.11
C ASP A 293 21.86 -0.73 -1.30
N SER A 294 20.62 -0.54 -1.74
CA SER A 294 20.26 0.42 -2.80
C SER A 294 20.52 1.90 -2.43
N ARG A 295 21.01 2.19 -1.21
CA ARG A 295 21.39 3.54 -0.75
C ARG A 295 22.90 3.80 -0.76
N CYS A 296 23.72 2.77 -1.03
CA CYS A 296 25.17 2.88 -1.10
C CYS A 296 25.63 3.56 -2.39
#